data_AF-A0A923USF9-F1
#
_entry.id   AF-A0A923USF9-F1
#
_cell.length_a   1.000
_cell.length_b   1.000
_cell.length_c   1.000
_cell.angle_alpha   90.00
_cell.angle_beta   90.00
_cell.angle_gamma   90.00
#
_symmetry.space_group_name_H-M   'P 1'
#
loop_
_entity.id
_entity.type
_entity.pdbx_description
1 polymer ?
#
loop_
_entity_poly.entity_id
_entity_poly.type
_entity_poly.pdbx_seq_one_letter_code
_entity_poly.pdbx_strand_id
1 'polypeptide(L)'
;MINILGNHNSIFNQFVLELRDVTIQKDSMRFRRNIERIGEVIAYELSKKLTYTPRVTTTPLGIVTIPVVTHQPVVASILRAG
;
A
#
# COMPACT_ATOMS: atom_id res chain seq x y z
N MET A 1 -18.31 7.51 0.23
CA MET A 1 -18.32 6.17 -0.40
C MET A 1 -17.17 5.37 0.20
N ILE A 2 -17.43 4.15 0.68
CA ILE A 2 -16.45 3.30 1.35
C ILE A 2 -15.75 2.42 0.30
N ASN A 3 -14.42 2.34 0.35
CA ASN A 3 -13.63 1.44 -0.50
C ASN A 3 -13.23 0.20 0.31
N ILE A 4 -13.67 -0.99 -0.11
CA ILE A 4 -13.36 -2.26 0.56
C ILE A 4 -12.45 -3.09 -0.35
N LEU A 5 -11.17 -3.20 0.02
CA LEU A 5 -10.15 -3.90 -0.79
C LEU A 5 -10.33 -5.44 -0.80
N GLY A 6 -10.91 -6.00 0.27
CA GLY A 6 -11.14 -7.44 0.39
C GLY A 6 -12.33 -8.00 -0.40
N ASN A 7 -13.08 -7.16 -1.13
CA ASN A 7 -14.25 -7.60 -1.89
C ASN A 7 -13.92 -8.25 -3.24
N HIS A 8 -12.66 -8.17 -3.68
CA HIS A 8 -12.20 -8.75 -4.93
C HIS A 8 -11.07 -9.77 -4.68
N ASN A 9 -10.98 -10.78 -5.54
CA ASN A 9 -9.94 -11.79 -5.46
C ASN A 9 -8.57 -11.17 -5.73
N SER A 10 -7.69 -11.18 -4.72
CA SER A 10 -6.30 -10.71 -4.84
C SER A 10 -5.43 -11.31 -3.74
N ILE A 11 -4.12 -11.08 -3.83
CA ILE A 11 -3.15 -11.48 -2.79
C ILE A 11 -3.44 -10.85 -1.42
N PHE A 12 -4.17 -9.73 -1.39
CA PHE A 12 -4.62 -9.10 -0.15
C PHE A 12 -5.40 -10.07 0.74
N ASN A 13 -6.24 -10.93 0.14
CA ASN A 13 -7.07 -11.89 0.87
C ASN A 13 -6.21 -12.93 1.61
N GLN A 14 -5.06 -13.31 1.02
CA GLN A 14 -4.10 -14.21 1.66
C GLN A 14 -3.47 -13.58 2.89
N PHE A 15 -3.05 -12.31 2.82
CA PHE A 15 -2.46 -11.62 3.97
C PHE A 15 -3.48 -11.46 5.11
N VAL A 16 -4.73 -11.14 4.77
CA VAL A 16 -5.82 -11.04 5.75
C VAL A 16 -6.12 -12.40 6.39
N LEU A 17 -6.11 -13.49 5.62
CA LEU A 17 -6.28 -14.85 6.16
C LEU A 17 -5.18 -15.16 7.18
N GLU A 18 -3.91 -14.93 6.82
CA GLU A 18 -2.76 -15.24 7.68
C GLU A 18 -2.73 -14.41 8.98
N LEU A 19 -3.28 -13.18 8.96
CA LEU A 19 -3.47 -12.38 10.17
C LEU A 19 -4.60 -12.88 11.06
N ARG A 20 -5.60 -13.59 10.51
CA ARG A 20 -6.80 -14.04 11.23
C ARG A 20 -6.70 -15.48 11.71
N ASP A 21 -5.91 -16.31 11.03
CA ASP A 21 -5.75 -17.71 11.38
C ASP A 21 -5.04 -17.87 12.73
N VAL A 22 -5.68 -18.59 13.66
CA VAL A 22 -5.22 -18.73 15.05
C VAL A 22 -3.87 -19.43 15.18
N THR A 23 -3.50 -20.26 14.20
CA THR A 23 -2.25 -21.01 14.19
C THR A 23 -1.15 -20.21 13.51
N ILE A 24 -1.42 -19.62 12.35
CA ILE A 24 -0.45 -18.89 11.53
C ILE A 24 -0.06 -17.57 12.20
N GLN A 25 -1.01 -16.85 12.80
CA GLN A 25 -0.73 -15.54 13.42
C GLN A 25 0.31 -15.60 14.56
N LYS A 26 0.56 -16.80 15.12
CA LYS A 26 1.58 -17.00 16.17
C LYS A 26 3.00 -16.82 15.65
N ASP A 27 3.21 -16.90 14.34
CA ASP A 27 4.47 -16.51 13.69
C ASP A 27 4.57 -14.97 13.66
N SER A 28 5.26 -14.41 14.66
CA SER A 28 5.35 -12.97 14.84
C SER A 28 6.03 -12.23 13.68
N MET A 29 6.99 -12.87 12.99
CA MET A 29 7.66 -12.27 11.83
C MET A 29 6.70 -12.19 10.66
N ARG A 30 5.95 -13.26 10.40
CA ARG A 30 4.92 -13.29 9.37
C ARG A 30 3.79 -12.31 9.65
N PHE A 31 3.33 -12.22 10.91
CA PHE A 31 2.31 -11.26 11.31
C PHE A 31 2.72 -9.81 11.01
N ARG A 32 3.92 -9.40 11.44
CA ARG A 32 4.46 -8.05 11.13
C ARG A 32 4.57 -7.81 9.63
N ARG A 33 5.13 -8.79 8.89
CA ARG A 33 5.30 -8.67 7.44
C ARG A 33 3.98 -8.55 6.69
N ASN A 34 2.93 -9.24 7.15
CA ASN A 34 1.61 -9.15 6.53
C ASN A 34 0.92 -7.81 6.82
N ILE A 35 1.14 -7.21 7.99
CA ILE A 35 0.69 -5.84 8.26
C ILE A 35 1.37 -4.86 7.30
N GLU A 36 2.69 -4.95 7.13
CA GLU A 36 3.44 -4.10 6.18
C GLU A 36 2.88 -4.23 4.76
N ARG A 37 2.72 -5.47 4.26
CA ARG A 37 2.16 -5.75 2.93
C ARG A 37 0.75 -5.22 2.74
N ILE A 38 -0.11 -5.34 3.75
CA ILE A 38 -1.45 -4.77 3.73
C ILE A 38 -1.38 -3.24 3.65
N GLY A 39 -0.48 -2.61 4.41
CA GLY A 39 -0.21 -1.17 4.33
C GLY A 39 0.25 -0.73 2.95
N GLU A 40 1.17 -1.46 2.32
CA GLU A 40 1.63 -1.20 0.95
C GLU A 40 0.49 -1.28 -0.08
N VAL A 41 -0.37 -2.29 0.01
CA VAL A 41 -1.53 -2.43 -0.89
C VAL A 41 -2.53 -1.29 -0.69
N ILE A 42 -2.80 -0.90 0.56
CA ILE A 42 -3.68 0.24 0.87
C ILE A 42 -3.07 1.54 0.31
N ALA A 43 -1.77 1.76 0.52
CA ALA A 43 -1.07 2.93 0.02
C ALA A 43 -1.08 3.00 -1.52
N TYR A 44 -0.92 1.86 -2.19
CA TYR A 44 -1.01 1.77 -3.65
C TYR A 44 -2.40 2.15 -4.16
N GLU A 45 -3.47 1.60 -3.59
CA GLU A 45 -4.84 1.93 -4.00
C GLU A 45 -5.23 3.39 -3.67
N LEU A 46 -4.74 3.93 -2.55
CA LEU A 46 -4.90 5.33 -2.20
C LEU A 46 -4.16 6.24 -3.20
N SER A 47 -2.95 5.84 -3.61
CA SER A 47 -2.10 6.65 -4.50
C SER A 47 -2.78 6.99 -5.82
N LYS A 48 -3.59 6.06 -6.36
CA LYS A 48 -4.37 6.26 -7.60
C LYS A 48 -5.35 7.44 -7.55
N LYS A 49 -5.68 7.94 -6.37
CA LYS A 49 -6.61 9.06 -6.16
C LYS A 49 -5.92 10.38 -5.79
N LEU A 50 -4.60 10.38 -5.63
CA LEU A 50 -3.84 11.60 -5.31
C LEU A 50 -3.70 12.50 -6.54
N THR A 51 -3.28 13.74 -6.30
CA THR A 51 -2.96 14.70 -7.37
C THR A 51 -1.56 14.44 -7.91
N TYR A 52 -1.42 14.46 -9.24
CA TYR A 52 -0.17 14.26 -9.94
C TYR A 52 0.17 15.46 -10.82
N THR A 53 1.46 15.75 -10.90
CA THR A 53 2.03 16.80 -11.76
C THR A 53 3.10 16.21 -12.67
N PRO A 54 3.17 16.65 -13.94
CA PRO A 54 4.18 16.15 -14.88
C PRO A 54 5.58 16.58 -14.44
N ARG A 55 6.53 15.64 -14.48
CA ARG A 55 7.95 15.91 -14.25
C ARG A 55 8.76 15.35 -15.41
N VAL A 56 9.65 16.19 -15.95
CA VAL A 56 10.57 15.78 -17.01
C VAL A 56 11.80 15.13 -16.40
N THR A 57 12.21 13.98 -16.92
CA THR A 57 13.45 13.30 -16.52
C THR A 57 14.21 12.80 -17.75
N THR A 58 15.53 12.72 -17.62
CA THR A 58 16.42 12.17 -18.65
C THR A 58 16.67 10.69 -18.36
N THR A 59 16.31 9.84 -19.31
CA THR A 59 16.61 8.40 -19.29
C THR A 59 17.76 8.10 -20.25
N PRO A 60 18.41 6.92 -20.17
CA PRO A 60 19.40 6.50 -21.16
C PRO A 60 18.89 6.49 -22.61
N LEU A 61 17.57 6.43 -22.82
CA LEU A 61 16.94 6.39 -24.14
C LEU A 61 16.35 7.74 -24.58
N GLY A 62 16.47 8.79 -23.75
CA GLY A 62 15.96 10.12 -24.06
C GLY A 62 15.17 10.78 -22.92
N ILE A 63 14.59 11.94 -23.22
CA ILE A 63 13.81 12.74 -22.28
C ILE A 63 12.37 12.23 -22.23
N VAL A 64 11.86 11.95 -21.03
CA VAL A 64 10.48 11.46 -20.82
C VAL A 64 9.79 12.30 -19.75
N THR A 65 8.50 12.57 -19.95
CA THR A 65 7.64 13.24 -18.96
C THR A 65 6.83 12.18 -18.22
N ILE A 66 6.95 12.14 -16.88
CA ILE A 66 6.27 11.16 -16.03
C ILE A 66 5.46 11.92 -14.98
N PRO A 67 4.15 11.60 -14.77
CA PRO A 67 3.37 12.17 -13.69
C PRO A 67 3.86 11.63 -12.34
N VAL A 68 4.15 12.54 -11.40
CA VAL A 68 4.55 12.22 -10.03
C VAL A 68 3.59 12.87 -9.04
N VAL A 69 3.42 12.26 -7.87
CA VAL A 69 2.55 12.79 -6.81
C VAL A 69 2.99 14.21 -6.45
N THR A 70 2.06 15.16 -6.47
CA THR A 70 2.36 16.58 -6.27
C THR A 70 2.75 16.89 -4.83
N HIS A 71 2.07 16.28 -3.87
CA HIS A 71 2.30 16.51 -2.44
C HIS A 71 2.45 15.18 -1.71
N GLN A 72 3.48 15.06 -0.87
CA GLN A 72 3.66 13.87 -0.05
C GLN A 72 2.58 13.83 1.04
N PRO A 73 1.89 12.69 1.24
CA PRO A 73 0.91 12.56 2.30
C PRO A 73 1.59 12.58 3.67
N VAL A 74 0.91 13.14 4.67
CA VAL A 74 1.32 13.05 6.07
C VAL A 74 0.81 11.74 6.65
N VAL A 75 1.71 10.92 7.21
CA VAL A 75 1.35 9.68 7.90
C VAL A 75 1.14 9.99 9.38
N ALA A 76 -0.05 9.73 9.89
CA ALA A 76 -0.40 9.85 11.30
C ALA A 76 -0.77 8.47 11.86
N SER A 77 0.09 7.91 12.72
CA SER A 77 -0.14 6.62 13.37
C SER A 77 -0.90 6.79 14.70
N ILE A 78 -1.79 5.84 14.99
CA ILE A 78 -2.50 5.77 16.27
C ILE A 78 -1.84 4.69 17.12
N LEU A 79 -1.13 5.12 18.17
CA LEU A 79 -0.38 4.21 19.04
C LEU A 79 -1.30 3.34 19.90
N ARG A 80 -0.87 2.13 20.29
CA ARG A 80 0.47 1.51 20.07
C ARG A 80 0.60 0.65 18.81
N ALA A 81 -0.49 0.46 18.08
CA ALA A 81 -0.59 -0.56 17.02
C ALA A 81 -0.53 0.01 15.59
N GLY A 82 -0.81 1.32 15.44
CA GLY A 82 -0.70 2.03 14.17
C GLY A 82 0.71 2.50 13.86
#